data_AF-A0A0Q7SXK9-F1
#
_entry.id   AF-A0A0Q7SXK9-F1
#
_cell.length_a   1.000
_cell.length_b   1.000
_cell.length_c   1.000
_cell.angle_alpha   90.00
_cell.angle_beta   90.00
_cell.angle_gamma   90.00
#
_symmetry.space_group_name_H-M   'P 1'
#
loop_
_entity.id
_entity.type
_entity.pdbx_description
1 polymer ?
#
loop_
_entity_poly.entity_id
_entity_poly.type
_entity_poly.pdbx_seq_one_letter_code
_entity_poly.pdbx_strand_id
1 'polypeptide(L)' 'MNVVLMRRLQGLHVLLEMALEAERSRVRPDDRTLVGIKKRKLAIRDQLAQADAVLAQSTVH' A
#
# COMPACT_ATOMS: atom_id res chain seq x y z
N MET A 1 -17.16 -2.64 10.75
CA MET A 1 -17.03 -2.00 9.41
C MET A 1 -15.92 -0.99 9.46
N ASN A 2 -14.92 -1.05 8.57
CA ASN A 2 -14.02 0.09 8.43
C ASN A 2 -13.69 0.40 6.97
N VAL A 3 -14.74 0.74 6.20
CA VAL A 3 -14.62 1.31 4.84
C VAL A 3 -13.65 2.51 4.82
N VAL A 4 -13.59 3.26 5.93
CA VAL A 4 -12.64 4.36 6.11
C VAL A 4 -11.19 3.86 6.13
N LEU A 5 -10.90 2.74 6.82
CA LEU A 5 -9.58 2.12 6.82
C LEU A 5 -9.18 1.64 5.43
N MET A 6 -10.05 0.95 4.69
CA MET A 6 -9.73 0.51 3.33
C MET A 6 -9.47 1.69 2.39
N ARG A 7 -10.32 2.72 2.44
CA ARG A 7 -10.12 3.94 1.63
C ARG A 7 -8.83 4.66 2.00
N ARG A 8 -8.46 4.67 3.28
CA ARG A 8 -7.18 5.22 3.75
C ARG A 8 -5.99 4.41 3.24
N LEU A 9 -6.05 3.08 3.31
CA LEU A 9 -5.00 2.20 2.79
C LEU A 9 -4.82 2.35 1.28
N GLN A 10 -5.92 2.46 0.53
CA GLN A 10 -5.90 2.77 -0.91
C GLN A 10 -5.27 4.13 -1.19
N GLY A 11 -5.64 5.18 -0.43
CA GLY A 11 -5.04 6.51 -0.57
C GLY A 11 -3.53 6.50 -0.30
N LEU A 12 -3.09 5.82 0.78
CA LEU A 12 -1.67 5.65 1.09
C LEU A 12 -0.93 4.86 -0.01
N HIS A 13 -1.58 3.87 -0.62
CA HIS A 13 -1.01 3.12 -1.72
C HIS A 13 -0.72 4.02 -2.93
N VAL A 14 -1.68 4.86 -3.32
CA VAL A 14 -1.52 5.81 -4.44
C VAL A 14 -0.37 6.79 -4.17
N LEU A 15 -0.28 7.32 -2.95
CA LEU A 15 0.82 8.23 -2.58
C LEU A 15 2.20 7.55 -2.67
N LEU A 16 2.30 6.27 -2.32
CA LEU A 16 3.54 5.51 -2.46
C LEU A 16 3.87 5.21 -3.92
N GLU A 17 2.88 5.02 -4.79
CA GLU A 17 3.11 4.90 -6.24
C GLU A 17 3.71 6.18 -6.81
N MET A 18 3.11 7.33 -6.48
CA MET A 18 3.62 8.62 -6.90
C MET A 18 5.04 8.87 -6.37
N ALA A 19 5.31 8.51 -5.11
CA ALA A 19 6.64 8.63 -4.53
C ALA A 19 7.66 7.69 -5.21
N LEU A 20 7.24 6.48 -5.57
CA LEU A 20 8.08 5.52 -6.27
C LEU A 20 8.44 6.02 -7.67
N GLU A 21 7.46 6.55 -8.40
CA GLU A 21 7.64 7.13 -9.72
C GLU A 21 8.57 8.36 -9.65
N ALA A 22 8.33 9.25 -8.70
CA ALA A 22 9.16 10.44 -8.48
C ALA A 22 10.61 10.11 -8.11
N GLU A 23 10.86 9.05 -7.34
CA GLU A 23 12.23 8.59 -7.04
C GLU A 23 12.89 7.98 -8.26
N ARG A 24 12.15 7.19 -9.05
CA ARG A 24 12.66 6.55 -10.28
C ARG A 24 12.95 7.56 -11.39
N SER A 25 12.24 8.68 -11.43
CA SER A 25 12.46 9.74 -12.42
C SER A 25 13.67 10.63 -12.10
N ARG A 26 14.32 10.45 -10.94
CA ARG A 26 15.54 11.20 -10.61
C ARG A 26 16.69 10.81 -11.52
N VAL A 27 17.57 11.77 -11.82
CA VAL A 27 18.82 11.54 -12.57
C VAL A 27 19.71 10.48 -11.91
N ARG A 28 19.68 10.42 -10.58
CA ARG A 28 20.26 9.34 -9.77
C ARG A 28 19.24 8.90 -8.72
N PRO A 29 18.50 7.81 -8.95
CA PRO A 29 17.61 7.23 -7.96
C PRO A 29 18.40 6.72 -6.75
N ASP A 30 17.85 6.91 -5.55
CA ASP A 30 18.39 6.29 -4.34
C ASP A 30 17.76 4.93 -4.11
N ASP A 31 18.54 3.87 -4.29
CA ASP A 31 18.12 2.48 -4.09
C ASP A 31 17.58 2.23 -2.68
N ARG A 32 18.15 2.88 -1.65
CA ARG A 32 17.66 2.72 -0.27
C ARG A 32 16.25 3.31 -0.13
N THR A 33 16.01 4.45 -0.77
CA THR A 33 14.69 5.08 -0.82
C THR A 33 13.69 4.23 -1.61
N LEU A 34 14.09 3.70 -2.78
CA LEU A 34 13.26 2.81 -3.59
C LEU A 34 12.85 1.54 -2.82
N VAL A 35 13.81 0.90 -2.13
CA VAL A 35 13.54 -0.27 -1.29
C VAL A 35 12.60 0.09 -0.13
N GLY A 36 12.79 1.25 0.51
CA GLY A 36 11.91 1.74 1.56
C GLY A 36 10.47 1.95 1.10
N ILE A 37 10.28 2.56 -0.08
CA ILE A 37 8.96 2.77 -0.68
C ILE A 37 8.31 1.41 -1.03
N LYS A 38 9.04 0.49 -1.65
CA LYS A 38 8.55 -0.85 -1.99
C LYS A 38 8.13 -1.65 -0.75
N LYS A 39 8.90 -1.62 0.33
CA LYS A 39 8.54 -2.29 1.60
C LYS A 39 7.24 -1.75 2.19
N ARG A 40 7.06 -0.43 2.20
CA ARG A 40 5.81 0.20 2.67
C ARG A 40 4.63 -0.17 1.78
N LYS A 41 4.82 -0.23 0.47
CA LYS A 41 3.80 -0.64 -0.49
C LYS A 41 3.37 -2.10 -0.26
N LEU A 42 4.33 -2.99 0.00
CA LEU A 42 4.05 -4.38 0.35
C LEU A 42 3.22 -4.48 1.64
N ALA A 43 3.63 -3.80 2.70
CA ALA A 43 2.90 -3.82 3.98
C ALA A 43 1.44 -3.35 3.84
N ILE A 44 1.16 -2.34 3.01
CA ILE A 44 -0.21 -1.90 2.74
C ILE A 44 -1.01 -2.95 1.96
N ARG A 45 -0.38 -3.65 0.99
CA ARG A 45 -1.04 -4.75 0.28
C ARG A 45 -1.37 -5.90 1.23
N ASP A 46 -0.47 -6.23 2.15
CA ASP A 46 -0.71 -7.27 3.15
C ASP A 46 -1.87 -6.88 4.09
N GLN A 47 -1.95 -5.61 4.49
CA GLN A 47 -3.05 -5.10 5.31
C GLN A 47 -4.39 -5.10 4.57
N LEU A 48 -4.40 -4.77 3.27
CA LEU A 48 -5.60 -4.85 2.44
C LEU A 48 -6.05 -6.32 2.28
N ALA A 49 -5.13 -7.23 1.99
CA ALA A 49 -5.43 -8.65 1.88
C ALA A 49 -5.97 -9.25 3.18
N GLN A 50 -5.41 -8.86 4.34
CA GLN A 50 -5.94 -9.26 5.64
C GLN A 50 -7.34 -8.70 5.88
N ALA A 51 -7.58 -7.44 5.55
CA ALA A 51 -8.89 -6.83 5.67
C ALA A 51 -9.93 -7.52 4.77
N ASP A 52 -9.57 -7.86 3.53
CA ASP A 52 -10.41 -8.62 2.62
C ASP A 52 -10.70 -10.04 3.15
N ALA A 53 -9.70 -10.72 3.72
CA ALA A 53 -9.89 -12.05 4.30
C ALA A 53 -10.86 -12.04 5.49
N VAL A 54 -10.77 -11.03 6.36
CA VAL A 54 -11.70 -10.85 7.48
C VAL A 54 -13.13 -10.59 6.99
N LEU A 55 -13.29 -9.79 5.94
CA LEU A 55 -14.60 -9.55 5.32
C LEU A 55 -15.17 -10.84 4.72
N ALA A 56 -14.37 -11.60 4.00
CA ALA A 56 -14.79 -12.87 3.40
C ALA A 56 -15.30 -13.86 4.46
N GLN A 57 -14.63 -13.95 5.62
CA GLN A 57 -15.06 -14.81 6.73
C GLN A 57 -16.34 -14.32 7.42
N SER A 58 -16.57 -13.00 7.45
CA SER A 58 -17.75 -12.40 8.08
C SER A 58 -19.02 -12.55 7.25
N THR A 59 -18.91 -12.95 5.98
CA THR A 59 -20.06 -13.09 5.05
C THR A 59 -20.58 -14.53 4.96
N VAL A 60 -19.91 -15.48 5.63
CA VAL A 60 -20.20 -16.93 5.57
C VAL A 60 -20.92 -17.44 6.84
N HIS A 61 -21.19 -16.57 7.81
CA HIS A 61 -22.00 -16.84 9.00
C HIS A 61 -23.28 -16.01 9.00
#